data_AF-A0A9E5VLV9-F1
#
_entry.id   AF-A0A9E5VLV9-F1
#
_cell.length_a   1.000
_cell.length_b   1.000
_cell.length_c   1.000
_cell.angle_alpha   90.00
_cell.angle_beta   90.00
_cell.angle_gamma   90.00
#
_symmetry.space_group_name_H-M   'P 1'
#
loop_
_entity.id
_entity.type
_entity.pdbx_description
1 polymer ?
#
loop_
_entity_poly.entity_id
_entity_poly.type
_entity_poly.pdbx_seq_one_letter_code
_entity_poly.pdbx_strand_id
1 'polypeptide(L)' 'MKFVCTLCGYVYSVENPESDYEDVMDLLPEDFTCPGCGAPKSAFEPAEQ' A
#
# COMPACT_ATOMS: atom_id res chain seq x y z
N MET A 1 8.64 2.04 3.81
CA MET A 1 7.85 0.78 3.91
C MET A 1 7.27 0.47 2.53
N LYS A 2 7.33 -0.79 2.07
CA LYS A 2 6.79 -1.17 0.75
C LYS A 2 5.53 -2.00 0.95
N PHE A 3 4.58 -1.86 0.04
CA PHE A 3 3.34 -2.62 -0.01
C PHE A 3 3.19 -3.20 -1.40
N VAL A 4 2.78 -4.46 -1.50
CA VAL A 4 2.56 -5.14 -2.76
C VAL A 4 1.08 -5.47 -2.91
N CYS A 5 0.51 -5.12 -4.07
CA CYS A 5 -0.83 -5.55 -4.44
C CYS A 5 -0.81 -7.06 -4.74
N THR A 6 -1.56 -7.85 -3.99
CA THR A 6 -1.61 -9.31 -4.15
C THR A 6 -2.34 -9.75 -5.41
N LEU A 7 -3.12 -8.85 -6.04
CA LEU A 7 -3.88 -9.15 -7.25
C LEU A 7 -3.08 -8.96 -8.55
N CYS A 8 -2.21 -7.96 -8.61
CA CYS A 8 -1.45 -7.65 -9.84
C CYS A 8 0.06 -7.53 -9.66
N GLY A 9 0.56 -7.54 -8.42
CA GLY A 9 1.98 -7.39 -8.11
C GLY A 9 2.50 -5.95 -8.11
N TYR A 10 1.62 -4.94 -8.20
CA TYR A 10 2.04 -3.53 -8.12
C TYR A 10 2.68 -3.22 -6.76
N VAL A 11 3.87 -2.60 -6.75
CA VAL A 11 4.58 -2.25 -5.53
C VAL A 11 4.45 -0.75 -5.25
N TYR A 12 3.82 -0.41 -4.14
CA TYR A 12 3.74 0.92 -3.58
C TYR A 12 4.85 1.11 -2.53
N SER A 13 5.65 2.17 -2.65
CA SER A 13 6.76 2.44 -1.73
C SER A 13 6.56 3.79 -1.03
N VAL A 14 6.59 3.77 0.30
CA VAL A 14 6.55 4.97 1.14
C VAL A 14 7.99 5.33 1.51
N GLU A 15 8.50 6.45 0.99
CA GLU A 15 9.90 6.91 1.13
C GLU A 15 10.26 7.37 2.55
N ASN A 16 9.33 7.98 3.31
CA ASN A 16 9.57 8.39 4.70
C ASN A 16 8.56 7.72 5.65
N PRO A 17 8.87 6.54 6.21
CA PRO A 17 8.17 6.00 7.36
C PRO A 17 8.67 6.67 8.66
N GLU A 18 8.92 7.99 8.67
CA GLU A 18 9.38 8.73 9.88
C GLU A 18 8.34 8.74 11.01
N SER A 19 7.16 8.18 10.74
CA SER A 19 6.11 8.01 11.69
C SER A 19 5.88 6.51 11.82
N ASP A 20 5.96 6.03 13.06
CA ASP A 20 5.72 4.67 13.59
C ASP A 20 4.28 4.16 13.30
N TYR A 21 3.68 4.59 12.20
CA TYR A 21 2.35 4.23 11.79
C TYR A 21 2.44 2.90 11.04
N GLU A 22 2.16 1.82 11.77
CA GLU A 22 1.79 0.50 11.23
C GLU A 22 0.74 0.60 10.10
N ASP A 23 0.03 1.72 10.02
CA ASP A 23 -1.13 1.97 9.18
C ASP A 23 -0.94 3.08 8.13
N VAL A 24 0.21 3.17 7.47
CA VAL A 24 0.36 4.07 6.29
C VAL A 24 -0.64 3.78 5.17
N MET A 25 -1.19 2.57 5.08
CA MET A 25 -2.32 2.26 4.21
C MET A 25 -3.66 2.81 4.72
N ASP A 26 -3.81 2.97 6.03
CA ASP A 26 -5.01 3.55 6.64
C ASP A 26 -5.02 5.09 6.47
N LEU A 27 -3.84 5.71 6.38
CA LEU A 27 -3.68 7.12 5.99
C LEU A 27 -4.10 7.40 4.53
N LEU A 28 -4.16 6.38 3.68
CA LEU A 28 -4.64 6.56 2.31
C LEU A 28 -6.16 6.76 2.30
N PRO A 29 -6.69 7.59 1.37
CA PRO A 29 -8.12 7.76 1.19
C PRO A 29 -8.86 6.43 1.09
N GLU A 30 -10.10 6.37 1.54
CA GLU A 30 -10.94 5.16 1.41
C GLU A 30 -11.12 4.75 -0.06
N ASP A 31 -11.13 5.73 -0.97
CA ASP A 31 -11.16 5.55 -2.43
C ASP A 31 -9.80 5.19 -3.05
N PHE A 32 -8.76 4.92 -2.25
CA PHE A 32 -7.48 4.49 -2.81
C PHE A 32 -7.62 3.13 -3.50
N THR A 33 -7.34 3.13 -4.80
CA THR A 33 -7.28 1.94 -5.62
C THR A 33 -5.90 1.75 -6.24
N CYS A 34 -5.48 0.49 -6.39
CA CYS A 34 -4.26 0.11 -7.07
C CYS A 34 -4.21 0.74 -8.47
N PRO A 35 -3.20 1.55 -8.79
CA PRO A 35 -3.10 2.19 -10.11
C PRO A 35 -2.82 1.18 -11.25
N GLY A 36 -2.37 -0.04 -10.92
CA GLY A 36 -2.15 -1.10 -11.90
C GLY A 36 -3.41 -1.86 -12.32
N CYS A 37 -4.35 -2.09 -11.40
CA CYS A 37 -5.51 -2.97 -11.65
C CYS A 37 -6.84 -2.48 -11.09
N GLY A 38 -6.88 -1.37 -10.36
CA GLY A 38 -8.10 -0.84 -9.71
C GLY A 38 -8.52 -1.57 -8.44
N ALA A 39 -7.71 -2.50 -7.92
CA ALA A 39 -7.98 -3.19 -6.66
C ALA A 39 -8.07 -2.24 -5.46
N PRO A 40 -8.92 -2.50 -4.45
CA PRO A 40 -8.98 -1.65 -3.26
C PRO A 40 -7.70 -1.73 -2.43
N LYS A 41 -7.48 -0.74 -1.54
CA LYS A 41 -6.33 -0.72 -0.62
C LYS A 41 -6.19 -1.99 0.23
N SER A 42 -7.30 -2.65 0.56
CA SER A 42 -7.33 -3.93 1.29
C SER A 42 -6.65 -5.09 0.56
N ALA A 43 -6.36 -4.96 -0.75
CA ALA A 43 -5.65 -5.96 -1.54
C ALA A 43 -4.12 -5.77 -1.53
N PHE A 44 -3.61 -4.82 -0.73
CA PHE A 44 -2.18 -4.62 -0.54
C PHE A 44 -1.72 -5.26 0.78
N GLU A 45 -0.54 -5.89 0.73
CA GLU A 45 0.13 -6.44 1.90
C GLU A 45 1.50 -5.79 2.07
N PRO A 46 1.99 -5.62 3.32
CA PRO A 46 3.34 -5.12 3.57
C PRO A 46 4.36 -6.08 2.95
N ALA A 47 5.21 -5.54 2.08
CA ALA A 47 6.37 -6.22 1.54
C ALA A 47 7.58 -5.81 2.38
N GLU A 48 7.87 -6.56 3.45
CA GLU A 48 9.13 -6.45 4.16
C GLU A 48 10.29 -6.88 3.25
N GLN A 49 11.24 -5.97 3.05
CA GLN A 49 12.60 -6.30 2.60
C GLN A 49 13.59 -5.61 3.51
#